data_AF-A0A7Y2IZ04-F1
#
_entry.id   AF-A0A7Y2IZ04-F1
#
_cell.length_a   1.000
_cell.length_b   1.000
_cell.length_c   1.000
_cell.angle_alpha   90.00
_cell.angle_beta   90.00
_cell.angle_gamma   90.00
#
_symmetry.space_group_name_H-M   'P 1'
#
loop_
_entity.id
_entity.type
_entity.pdbx_description
1 polymer ?
#
loop_
_entity_poly.entity_id
_entity_poly.type
_entity_poly.pdbx_seq_one_letter_code
_entity_poly.pdbx_strand_id
1 'polypeptide(L)'
;QAGTITKRHSATRLQFARFGGACPLWNVHRAFETPGRFLRQLAETPDGVRYFCLAREVSKRGAAFHAPVRRFAIGLGCEIRHADALVYADGMEMGAAQAFEPIGISCRICERRNCHQRSVPPLEHGLTVEHNQRGLLPYQISD
;
A
#
# COMPACT_ATOMS: atom_id res chain seq x y z
N GLN A 1 10.25 -4.29 8.84
CA GLN A 1 9.49 -3.46 9.82
C GLN A 1 8.05 -3.95 9.83
N ALA A 2 7.36 -3.93 10.97
CA ALA A 2 6.15 -4.75 11.18
C ALA A 2 4.86 -4.24 10.49
N GLY A 3 4.88 -3.08 9.83
CA GLY A 3 3.71 -2.52 9.14
C GLY A 3 2.64 -1.89 10.06
N THR A 4 2.92 -1.75 11.36
CA THR A 4 2.02 -1.08 12.31
C THR A 4 1.89 0.41 12.00
N ILE A 5 0.67 0.84 11.69
CA ILE A 5 0.35 2.26 11.43
C ILE A 5 -0.01 2.95 12.75
N THR A 6 0.86 3.84 13.22
CA THR A 6 0.72 4.54 14.50
C THR A 6 0.00 5.88 14.42
N LYS A 7 -0.08 6.51 13.23
CA LYS A 7 -0.74 7.80 13.01
C LYS A 7 -1.51 7.80 11.71
N ARG A 8 -2.69 8.43 11.71
CA ARG A 8 -3.56 8.61 10.53
C ARG A 8 -4.20 9.99 10.60
N HIS A 9 -4.06 10.75 9.53
CA HIS A 9 -4.75 12.01 9.31
C HIS A 9 -5.26 11.97 7.88
N SER A 10 -6.54 12.29 7.66
CA SER A 10 -7.11 12.31 6.33
C SER A 10 -8.05 13.49 6.17
N ALA A 11 -7.91 14.19 5.05
CA ALA A 11 -8.91 15.11 4.52
C ALA A 11 -9.68 14.50 3.32
N THR A 12 -9.34 13.27 2.92
CA THR A 12 -9.87 12.59 1.73
C THR A 12 -10.66 11.35 2.11
N ARG A 13 -11.33 10.74 1.12
CA ARG A 13 -12.09 9.50 1.30
C ARG A 13 -11.22 8.25 1.43
N LEU A 14 -9.90 8.34 1.18
CA LEU A 14 -9.02 7.18 1.23
C LEU A 14 -9.02 6.56 2.64
N GLN A 15 -9.61 5.37 2.75
CA GLN A 15 -9.67 4.61 3.99
C GLN A 15 -8.45 3.71 4.10
N PHE A 16 -7.62 3.90 5.12
CA PHE A 16 -6.54 2.97 5.42
C PHE A 16 -7.02 1.90 6.41
N ALA A 17 -6.45 0.70 6.33
CA ALA A 17 -6.74 -0.36 7.29
C ALA A 17 -6.54 0.16 8.72
N ARG A 18 -7.61 0.13 9.53
CA ARG A 18 -7.58 0.62 10.93
C ARG A 18 -6.73 -0.29 11.82
N PHE A 19 -6.75 -1.60 11.57
CA PHE A 19 -6.02 -2.61 12.34
C PHE A 19 -5.28 -3.60 11.45
N GLY A 20 -3.95 -3.52 11.42
CA GLY A 20 -3.06 -4.51 10.79
C GLY A 20 -3.32 -4.80 9.31
N GLY A 21 -2.40 -5.52 8.67
CA GLY A 21 -2.64 -6.11 7.35
C GLY A 21 -2.97 -5.12 6.23
N ALA A 22 -2.42 -3.90 6.29
CA ALA A 22 -2.48 -2.98 5.15
C ALA A 22 -1.87 -3.64 3.91
N CYS A 23 -2.31 -3.21 2.72
CA CYS A 23 -1.85 -3.84 1.47
C CYS A 23 -0.32 -3.75 1.34
N PRO A 24 0.38 -4.89 1.18
CA PRO A 24 1.84 -4.90 1.08
C PRO A 24 2.37 -4.23 -0.19
N LEU A 25 1.54 -4.08 -1.23
CA LEU A 25 1.89 -3.36 -2.46
C LEU A 25 1.94 -1.84 -2.27
N TRP A 26 1.37 -1.31 -1.17
CA TRP A 26 1.46 0.12 -0.87
C TRP A 26 2.90 0.52 -0.55
N ASN A 27 3.40 1.54 -1.26
CA ASN A 27 4.81 1.92 -1.25
C ASN A 27 5.38 2.35 0.11
N VAL A 28 4.53 2.70 1.08
CA VAL A 28 4.96 3.04 2.44
C VAL A 28 5.72 1.90 3.11
N HIS A 29 5.37 0.65 2.79
CA HIS A 29 6.04 -0.52 3.35
C HIS A 29 7.44 -0.71 2.76
N ARG A 30 7.63 -0.38 1.47
CA ARG A 30 8.93 -0.41 0.78
C ARG A 30 9.89 0.70 1.22
N ALA A 31 9.40 1.78 1.85
CA ALA A 31 10.25 2.88 2.29
C ALA A 31 11.41 2.45 3.20
N PHE A 32 11.22 1.38 3.99
CA PHE A 32 12.26 0.86 4.88
C PHE A 32 13.43 0.19 4.17
N GLU A 33 13.24 -0.25 2.92
CA GLU A 33 14.26 -0.89 2.07
C GLU A 33 15.22 0.14 1.48
N THR A 34 14.78 1.39 1.34
CA THR A 34 15.58 2.50 0.80
C THR A 34 15.57 3.70 1.75
N PRO A 35 16.27 3.61 2.90
CA PRO A 35 16.22 4.62 3.95
C PRO A 35 16.56 6.02 3.43
N GLY A 36 15.77 7.02 3.83
CA GLY A 36 15.98 8.41 3.43
C GLY A 36 15.62 8.75 1.97
N ARG A 37 15.30 7.78 1.11
CA ARG A 37 14.85 8.02 -0.28
C ARG A 37 13.34 8.27 -0.32
N PHE A 38 12.91 9.20 -1.17
CA PHE A 38 11.50 9.36 -1.50
C PHE A 38 11.09 8.31 -2.53
N LEU A 39 10.04 7.56 -2.20
CA LEU A 39 9.37 6.61 -3.08
C LEU A 39 8.06 7.20 -3.55
N ARG A 40 7.75 6.99 -4.83
CA ARG A 40 6.55 7.48 -5.50
C ARG A 40 5.77 6.32 -6.07
N GLN A 41 4.46 6.40 -6.03
CA GLN A 41 3.56 5.37 -6.55
C GLN A 41 2.29 6.04 -7.07
N LEU A 42 1.86 5.64 -8.27
CA LEU A 42 0.49 5.82 -8.71
C LEU A 42 -0.26 4.55 -8.30
N ALA A 43 -1.33 4.72 -7.53
CA ALA A 43 -2.07 3.61 -6.94
C ALA A 43 -3.54 3.69 -7.32
N GLU A 44 -4.16 2.55 -7.56
CA GLU A 44 -5.60 2.45 -7.78
C GLU A 44 -6.22 1.54 -6.70
N THR A 45 -7.21 2.06 -5.98
CA THR A 45 -7.96 1.30 -4.98
C THR A 45 -9.03 0.42 -5.62
N PRO A 46 -9.59 -0.59 -4.91
CA PRO A 46 -10.57 -1.50 -5.50
C PRO A 46 -11.85 -0.81 -6.01
N ASP A 47 -12.21 0.35 -5.45
CA ASP A 47 -13.32 1.20 -5.90
C ASP A 47 -12.99 2.04 -7.15
N GLY A 48 -11.82 1.85 -7.75
CA GLY A 48 -11.38 2.52 -8.98
C GLY A 48 -10.80 3.92 -8.78
N VAL A 49 -10.76 4.42 -7.53
CA VAL A 49 -10.18 5.75 -7.27
C VAL A 49 -8.66 5.71 -7.38
N ARG A 50 -8.10 6.71 -8.05
CA ARG A 50 -6.66 6.82 -8.34
C ARG A 50 -5.99 7.85 -7.46
N TYR A 51 -4.83 7.49 -6.94
CA TYR A 51 -4.06 8.29 -5.98
C TYR A 51 -2.60 8.42 -6.41
N PHE A 52 -2.03 9.58 -6.12
CA PHE A 52 -0.59 9.72 -5.99
C PHE A 52 -0.19 9.40 -4.53
N CYS A 53 0.85 8.59 -4.35
CA CYS A 53 1.36 8.16 -3.06
C CYS A 53 2.86 8.43 -2.95
N LEU A 54 3.27 9.20 -1.95
CA LEU A 54 4.65 9.48 -1.59
C LEU A 54 4.99 8.79 -0.27
N ALA A 55 6.14 8.13 -0.21
CA ALA A 55 6.62 7.53 1.02
C ALA A 55 8.11 7.81 1.27
N ARG A 56 8.48 7.96 2.54
CA ARG A 56 9.89 8.09 2.94
C ARG A 56 10.11 7.53 4.34
N GLU A 57 11.23 6.84 4.53
CA GLU A 57 11.68 6.43 5.86
C GLU A 57 12.33 7.60 6.60
N VAL A 58 12.00 7.71 7.89
CA VAL A 58 12.52 8.70 8.82
C VAL A 58 13.09 7.98 10.04
N SER A 59 14.40 8.03 10.17
CA SER A 59 15.15 7.55 11.33
C SER A 59 15.32 8.66 12.38
N LYS A 60 14.95 8.38 13.63
CA LYS A 60 15.24 9.22 14.80
C LYS A 60 16.33 8.54 15.63
N ARG A 61 17.58 8.99 15.46
CA ARG A 61 18.74 8.48 16.19
C ARG A 61 18.80 9.09 17.61
N GLY A 62 19.32 8.32 18.57
CA GLY A 62 19.68 8.84 19.89
C GLY A 62 21.05 9.52 19.89
N ALA A 63 21.41 10.16 21.01
CA ALA A 63 22.65 10.94 21.14
C ALA A 63 23.91 10.10 21.47
N ALA A 64 23.82 8.77 21.45
CA ALA A 64 24.93 7.87 21.79
C ALA A 64 25.03 6.70 20.80
N PHE A 65 26.23 6.12 20.66
CA PHE A 65 26.52 5.05 19.70
C PHE A 65 25.60 3.82 19.88
N HIS A 66 25.32 3.42 21.12
CA HIS A 66 24.46 2.28 21.44
C HIS A 66 22.99 2.66 21.65
N ALA A 67 22.60 3.91 21.39
CA ALA A 67 21.23 4.34 21.60
C ALA A 67 20.28 3.66 20.58
N PRO A 68 19.10 3.16 21.02
CA PRO A 68 18.10 2.61 20.12
C PRO A 68 17.70 3.60 19.03
N VAL A 69 17.62 3.14 17.78
CA VAL A 69 17.16 3.95 16.65
C VAL A 69 15.69 3.67 16.38
N ARG A 70 14.86 4.70 16.44
CA ARG A 70 13.44 4.59 16.07
C ARG A 70 13.29 4.89 14.60
N ARG A 71 12.73 3.95 13.84
CA ARG A 71 12.51 4.07 12.39
C ARG A 71 11.03 4.12 12.10
N PHE A 72 10.62 5.08 11.30
CA PHE A 72 9.23 5.26 10.86
C PHE A 72 9.21 5.36 9.33
N ALA A 73 8.09 5.02 8.71
CA ALA A 73 7.80 5.41 7.34
C ALA A 73 6.65 6.41 7.37
N ILE A 74 6.82 7.53 6.67
CA ILE A 74 5.78 8.54 6.50
C ILE A 74 5.25 8.36 5.09
N GLY A 75 3.94 8.14 4.99
CA GLY A 75 3.19 8.14 3.73
C GLY A 75 2.34 9.40 3.62
N LEU A 76 2.33 10.01 2.45
CA LEU A 76 1.44 11.10 2.06
C LEU A 76 0.77 10.73 0.74
N GLY A 77 -0.45 11.17 0.52
CA GLY A 77 -1.13 10.93 -0.75
C GLY A 77 -2.35 11.81 -0.95
N CYS A 78 -2.75 11.93 -2.21
CA CYS A 78 -3.91 12.68 -2.65
C CYS A 78 -4.55 11.97 -3.85
N GLU A 79 -5.82 12.28 -4.12
CA GLU A 79 -6.44 11.89 -5.39
C GLU A 79 -5.62 12.44 -6.57
N ILE A 80 -5.62 11.71 -7.67
CA ILE A 80 -4.77 12.03 -8.82
C ILE A 80 -5.02 13.42 -9.41
N ARG A 81 -6.25 13.94 -9.28
CA ARG A 81 -6.64 15.30 -9.71
C ARG A 81 -5.90 16.44 -9.00
N HIS A 82 -5.16 16.14 -7.92
CA HIS A 82 -4.36 17.12 -7.17
C HIS A 82 -2.85 16.88 -7.33
N ALA A 83 -2.45 15.86 -8.10
CA ALA A 83 -1.05 15.47 -8.20
C ALA A 83 -0.21 16.47 -9.01
N ASP A 84 -0.83 17.20 -9.94
CA ASP A 84 -0.22 18.28 -10.72
C ASP A 84 0.34 19.43 -9.86
N ALA A 85 -0.21 19.63 -8.66
CA ALA A 85 0.31 20.59 -7.70
C ALA A 85 1.53 20.09 -6.89
N LEU A 86 2.01 18.87 -7.14
CA LEU A 86 3.09 18.24 -6.38
C LEU A 86 4.33 18.05 -7.26
N VAL A 87 5.45 18.68 -6.90
CA VAL A 87 6.76 18.46 -7.57
C VAL A 87 7.17 16.98 -7.60
N TYR A 88 6.72 16.19 -6.63
CA TYR A 88 7.01 14.76 -6.62
C TYR A 88 6.24 13.98 -7.69
N ALA A 89 5.16 14.50 -8.26
CA ALA A 89 4.45 13.87 -9.36
C ALA A 89 5.09 14.13 -10.73
N ASP A 90 6.08 15.02 -10.81
CA ASP A 90 6.75 15.38 -12.06
C ASP A 90 7.32 14.15 -12.78
N GLY A 91 7.05 14.10 -14.09
CA GLY A 91 7.49 13.02 -14.98
C GLY A 91 6.81 11.67 -14.78
N MET A 92 5.71 11.61 -14.01
CA MET A 92 4.90 10.39 -13.88
C MET A 92 3.79 10.37 -14.95
N GLU A 93 3.62 9.22 -15.60
CA GLU A 93 2.61 9.00 -16.65
C GLU A 93 1.20 8.83 -16.05
N MET A 94 0.55 9.95 -15.68
CA MET A 94 -0.75 9.93 -14.99
C MET A 94 -1.95 9.65 -15.90
N GLY A 95 -1.78 9.78 -17.23
CA GLY A 95 -2.82 9.45 -18.21
C GLY A 95 -2.92 7.97 -18.57
N ALA A 96 -1.88 7.20 -18.29
CA ALA A 96 -1.77 5.79 -18.63
C ALA A 96 -2.36 4.92 -17.51
N ALA A 97 -3.46 4.20 -17.78
CA ALA A 97 -4.09 3.33 -16.78
C ALA A 97 -3.13 2.27 -16.21
N GLN A 98 -2.24 1.74 -17.05
CA GLN A 98 -1.21 0.76 -16.67
C GLN A 98 -0.14 1.31 -15.72
N ALA A 99 -0.02 2.62 -15.57
CA ALA A 99 0.92 3.23 -14.63
C ALA A 99 0.45 3.12 -13.17
N PHE A 100 -0.84 2.83 -12.94
CA PHE A 100 -1.42 2.72 -11.61
C PHE A 100 -1.32 1.28 -11.10
N GLU A 101 -0.60 1.09 -10.00
CA GLU A 101 -0.49 -0.21 -9.34
C GLU A 101 -1.81 -0.53 -8.61
N PRO A 102 -2.45 -1.68 -8.89
CA PRO A 102 -3.70 -2.06 -8.24
C PRO A 102 -3.44 -2.48 -6.79
N ILE A 103 -3.73 -1.58 -5.84
CA ILE A 103 -3.60 -1.86 -4.42
C ILE A 103 -4.96 -2.17 -3.79
N GLY A 104 -4.93 -2.67 -2.55
CA GLY A 104 -6.10 -2.81 -1.69
C GLY A 104 -5.96 -2.01 -0.41
N ILE A 105 -6.98 -2.05 0.44
CA ILE A 105 -6.89 -1.48 1.79
C ILE A 105 -6.27 -2.48 2.76
N SER A 106 -6.80 -3.71 2.77
CA SER A 106 -6.27 -4.86 3.48
C SER A 106 -6.69 -6.14 2.78
N CYS A 107 -5.85 -7.18 2.81
CA CYS A 107 -6.18 -8.47 2.17
C CYS A 107 -7.53 -9.04 2.67
N ARG A 108 -7.89 -8.81 3.94
CA ARG A 108 -9.14 -9.33 4.54
C ARG A 108 -10.42 -8.74 3.95
N ILE A 109 -10.35 -7.57 3.34
CA ILE A 109 -11.51 -6.84 2.77
C ILE A 109 -11.26 -6.42 1.31
N CYS A 110 -10.19 -6.92 0.70
CA CYS A 110 -9.84 -6.57 -0.68
C CYS A 110 -10.56 -7.51 -1.63
N GLU A 111 -11.36 -6.95 -2.54
CA GLU A 111 -12.16 -7.67 -3.54
C GLU A 111 -11.34 -8.15 -4.76
N ARG A 112 -10.09 -7.67 -4.92
CA ARG A 112 -9.25 -8.01 -6.08
C ARG A 112 -8.90 -9.50 -6.12
N ARG A 113 -9.46 -10.26 -7.06
CA ARG A 113 -9.29 -11.73 -7.15
C ARG A 113 -7.88 -12.16 -7.55
N ASN A 114 -7.27 -11.43 -8.49
CA ASN A 114 -5.99 -11.79 -9.11
C ASN A 114 -4.79 -11.08 -8.46
N CYS A 115 -4.74 -11.00 -7.12
CA CYS A 115 -3.65 -10.36 -6.39
C CYS A 115 -2.53 -11.36 -6.06
N HIS A 116 -1.39 -11.25 -6.74
CA HIS A 116 -0.22 -12.13 -6.55
C HIS A 116 0.42 -11.99 -5.16
N GLN A 117 0.18 -10.87 -4.46
CA GLN A 117 0.74 -10.59 -3.14
C GLN A 117 -0.29 -10.78 -2.00
N ARG A 118 -1.44 -11.41 -2.27
CA ARG A 118 -2.47 -11.62 -1.24
C ARG A 118 -1.94 -12.54 -0.14
N SER A 119 -1.90 -12.03 1.09
CA SER A 119 -1.36 -12.76 2.24
C SER A 119 -2.41 -13.57 3.02
N VAL A 120 -3.67 -13.15 2.98
CA VAL A 120 -4.79 -13.83 3.66
C VAL A 120 -6.06 -13.81 2.81
N PRO A 121 -6.95 -14.81 2.96
CA PRO A 121 -8.23 -14.80 2.27
C PRO A 121 -9.10 -13.60 2.69
N PRO A 122 -9.96 -13.09 1.78
CA PRO A 122 -10.99 -12.12 2.14
C PRO A 122 -12.03 -12.76 3.09
N LEU A 123 -12.63 -11.96 3.97
CA LEU A 123 -13.62 -12.43 4.96
C LEU A 123 -15.02 -12.57 4.37
N GLU A 124 -15.37 -11.72 3.39
CA GLU A 124 -16.74 -11.57 2.89
C GLU A 124 -16.99 -12.33 1.58
N HIS A 125 -16.14 -13.29 1.22
CA HIS A 125 -16.28 -14.03 -0.05
C HIS A 125 -16.13 -15.53 0.21
N GLY A 126 -16.85 -16.33 -0.57
CA GLY A 126 -16.65 -17.77 -0.59
C GLY A 126 -15.26 -18.13 -1.13
N LEU A 127 -14.73 -19.26 -0.66
CA LEU A 127 -13.44 -19.79 -1.07
C LEU A 127 -13.61 -21.20 -1.61
N THR A 128 -13.10 -21.43 -2.83
CA THR A 128 -13.05 -22.76 -3.44
C THR A 128 -11.62 -23.26 -3.45
N VAL A 129 -11.38 -24.47 -2.95
CA VAL A 129 -10.07 -25.12 -2.94
C VAL A 129 -10.09 -26.30 -3.90
N GLU A 130 -9.46 -26.12 -5.06
CA GLU A 130 -9.25 -27.17 -6.04
C GLU A 130 -7.98 -27.95 -5.72
N HIS A 131 -8.13 -29.11 -5.07
CA HIS A 131 -7.02 -29.92 -4.54
C HIS A 131 -6.01 -30.37 -5.60
N ASN A 132 -6.45 -30.46 -6.86
CA ASN A 132 -5.62 -30.89 -8.00
C ASN A 132 -5.09 -29.73 -8.85
N GLN A 133 -5.30 -28.48 -8.43
CA GLN A 133 -4.80 -27.29 -9.14
C GLN A 133 -3.82 -26.50 -8.26
N ARG A 134 -2.80 -25.92 -8.91
CA ARG A 134 -1.84 -25.01 -8.28
C ARG A 134 -1.97 -23.62 -8.88
N GLY A 135 -2.52 -22.69 -8.11
CA GLY A 135 -2.60 -21.27 -8.47
C GLY A 135 -1.53 -20.41 -7.79
N LEU A 136 -1.57 -19.11 -8.06
CA LEU A 136 -0.85 -18.09 -7.27
C LEU A 136 -1.27 -18.13 -5.80
N LEU A 137 -2.54 -18.43 -5.56
CA LEU A 137 -3.15 -18.63 -4.26
C LEU A 137 -3.63 -20.08 -4.15
N PRO A 138 -3.66 -20.67 -2.94
CA PRO A 138 -4.14 -22.03 -2.73
C PRO A 138 -5.68 -22.14 -2.75
N TYR A 139 -6.38 -21.05 -3.06
CA TYR A 139 -7.84 -20.97 -3.14
C TYR A 139 -8.24 -20.00 -4.24
N GLN A 140 -9.44 -20.18 -4.78
CA GLN A 140 -10.13 -19.23 -5.64
C GLN A 140 -11.16 -18.47 -4.82
N ILE A 141 -11.36 -17.19 -5.13
CA ILE A 141 -12.37 -16.34 -4.49
C ILE A 141 -13.64 -16.45 -5.34
N SER A 142 -14.68 -17.06 -4.79
CA SER A 142 -16.00 -17.16 -5.43
C SER A 142 -16.85 -15.92 -5.17
N ASP A 143 -17.92 -15.78 -5.94
CA ASP A 143 -19.01 -14.84 -5.61
C ASP A 143 -19.71 -15.24 -4.31
#